data_AF-A0A9D7SRK4-F1
#
_entry.id   AF-A0A9D7SRK4-F1
#
_cell.length_a   1.000
_cell.length_b   1.000
_cell.length_c   1.000
_cell.angle_alpha   90.00
_cell.angle_beta   90.00
_cell.angle_gamma   90.00
#
_symmetry.space_group_name_H-M   'P 1'
#
loop_
_entity.id
_entity.type
_entity.pdbx_description
1 polymer ?
#
loop_
_entity_poly.entity_id
_entity_poly.type
_entity_poly.pdbx_seq_one_letter_code
_entity_poly.pdbx_strand_id
1 'polypeptide(L)' 'MHPKAGTTYASRIDPTIRLFVETVDIVEPFDDHDGGVYISACHADEKDDMGAIGLDLDGEQWNELVRLHDLTAEA' A
#
# COMPACT_ATOMS: atom_id res chain seq x y z
N MET A 1 -5.35 5.58 7.20
CA MET A 1 -5.60 6.19 5.87
C MET A 1 -6.04 5.07 4.94
N HIS A 2 -7.07 5.25 4.09
CA HIS A 2 -7.44 4.20 3.12
C HIS A 2 -6.55 4.28 1.87
N PRO A 3 -5.82 3.20 1.52
CA PRO A 3 -5.05 3.12 0.29
C PRO A 3 -5.96 3.10 -0.93
N LYS A 4 -5.46 3.56 -2.08
CA LYS A 4 -6.17 3.55 -3.34
C LYS A 4 -5.28 2.99 -4.44
N ALA A 5 -5.77 1.99 -5.16
CA ALA A 5 -5.12 1.45 -6.35
C ALA A 5 -4.82 2.54 -7.40
N GLY A 6 -3.69 2.42 -8.08
CA GLY A 6 -3.21 3.38 -9.07
C GLY A 6 -2.69 4.69 -8.47
N THR A 7 -2.43 4.74 -7.17
CA THR A 7 -1.97 5.97 -6.48
C THR A 7 -0.59 5.76 -5.89
N THR A 8 0.29 6.75 -6.07
CA THR A 8 1.60 6.80 -5.42
C THR A 8 1.49 7.50 -4.07
N TYR A 9 2.07 6.91 -3.05
CA TYR A 9 2.21 7.48 -1.71
C TYR A 9 3.68 7.72 -1.43
N ALA A 10 4.02 8.96 -1.07
CA ALA A 10 5.36 9.35 -0.70
C ALA A 10 5.46 9.63 0.79
N SER A 11 6.55 9.16 1.39
CA SER A 11 6.93 9.47 2.76
C SER A 11 7.34 10.92 2.88
N ARG A 12 6.80 11.61 3.89
CA ARG A 12 7.20 12.99 4.22
C ARG A 12 8.44 13.04 5.11
N ILE A 13 8.87 11.89 5.62
CA ILE A 13 10.01 11.76 6.53
C ILE A 13 11.25 11.29 5.78
N ASP A 14 11.09 10.37 4.83
CA ASP A 14 12.16 9.76 4.04
C ASP A 14 11.81 9.79 2.55
N PRO A 15 12.47 10.63 1.73
CA PRO A 15 12.14 10.79 0.31
C PRO A 15 12.45 9.56 -0.54
N THR A 16 13.18 8.58 0.00
CA THR A 16 13.46 7.31 -0.69
C THR A 16 12.27 6.35 -0.63
N ILE A 17 11.28 6.59 0.23
CA ILE A 17 10.09 5.74 0.34
C ILE A 17 8.99 6.34 -0.51
N ARG A 18 8.81 5.78 -1.71
CA ARG A 18 7.69 6.09 -2.61
C ARG A 18 7.06 4.79 -3.08
N LEU A 19 5.82 4.55 -2.66
CA LEU A 19 5.11 3.31 -2.92
C LEU A 19 3.98 3.56 -3.90
N PHE A 20 3.95 2.82 -5.01
CA PHE A 20 2.80 2.78 -5.90
C PHE A 20 1.89 1.64 -5.47
N VAL A 21 0.64 1.95 -5.17
CA VAL A 21 -0.36 0.93 -4.81
C VAL A 21 -0.95 0.35 -6.09
N GLU A 22 -0.68 -0.93 -6.33
CA GLU A 22 -1.12 -1.65 -7.53
C GLU A 22 -2.58 -2.07 -7.38
N THR A 23 -2.91 -2.75 -6.28
CA THR A 23 -4.27 -3.22 -5.99
C THR A 23 -4.66 -2.97 -4.54
N VAL A 24 -5.97 -2.85 -4.31
CA VAL A 24 -6.57 -2.81 -2.98
C VAL A 24 -7.79 -3.71 -3.02
N ASP A 25 -7.71 -4.83 -2.31
CA ASP A 25 -8.76 -5.83 -2.23
C ASP A 25 -9.46 -5.73 -0.87
N ILE A 26 -10.78 -5.59 -0.90
CA ILE A 26 -11.60 -5.56 0.31
C ILE A 26 -12.32 -6.91 0.40
N VAL A 27 -11.98 -7.68 1.42
CA VAL A 27 -12.58 -8.99 1.68
C VAL A 27 -13.62 -8.80 2.78
N GLU A 28 -14.88 -9.09 2.46
CA GLU A 28 -15.93 -9.11 3.47
C GLU A 28 -15.72 -10.30 4.42
N PRO A 29 -16.01 -10.13 5.72
CA PRO A 29 -15.96 -11.24 6.66
C PRO A 29 -16.92 -12.35 6.23
N PHE A 30 -16.46 -13.60 6.29
CA PHE A 30 -17.26 -14.77 5.92
C PHE A 30 -16.99 -15.94 6.87
N ASP A 31 -18.07 -16.52 7.41
CA ASP A 31 -18.04 -17.52 8.48
C ASP A 31 -17.15 -17.07 9.66
N ASP A 32 -16.07 -17.83 9.93
CA ASP A 32 -15.11 -17.59 11.01
C ASP A 32 -13.87 -16.80 10.54
N HIS A 33 -13.86 -16.31 9.28
CA HIS A 33 -12.79 -15.48 8.76
C HIS A 33 -13.09 -14.00 8.93
N ASP A 34 -12.22 -13.32 9.68
CA ASP A 34 -12.20 -11.87 9.76
C ASP A 34 -11.87 -11.30 8.38
N GLY A 35 -12.78 -10.51 7.84
CA GLY A 35 -12.57 -9.74 6.61
C GLY A 35 -11.51 -8.67 6.81
N GLY A 36 -11.05 -8.06 5.72
CA GLY A 36 -9.95 -7.13 5.79
C GLY A 36 -9.67 -6.40 4.50
N VAL A 37 -8.64 -5.58 4.54
CA VAL A 37 -8.08 -4.90 3.37
C VAL A 37 -6.72 -5.51 3.10
N TYR A 38 -6.51 -5.93 1.85
CA TYR A 38 -5.22 -6.36 1.34
C TYR A 38 -4.75 -5.34 0.30
N ILE A 39 -3.48 -4.96 0.38
CA ILE A 39 -2.84 -4.00 -0.48
C ILE A 39 -1.66 -4.70 -1.15
N SER A 40 -1.58 -4.63 -2.47
CA SER A 40 -0.34 -4.92 -3.18
C SER A 40 0.28 -3.61 -3.67
N ALA A 41 1.54 -3.41 -3.39
CA ALA A 41 2.27 -2.19 -3.74
C ALA A 41 3.71 -2.49 -4.14
N CYS A 42 4.31 -1.63 -4.93
CA CYS A 42 5.72 -1.71 -5.31
C CYS A 42 6.39 -0.35 -5.15
N HIS A 43 7.71 -0.29 -5.35
CA HIS A 43 8.37 1.01 -5.39
C HIS A 43 7.91 1.80 -6.63
N ALA A 44 7.70 3.11 -6.47
CA ALA A 44 6.99 3.89 -7.48
C ALA A 44 7.73 4.04 -8.82
N ASP A 45 9.06 3.93 -8.82
CA ASP A 45 9.90 3.90 -10.04
C ASP A 45 9.91 2.53 -10.73
N GLU A 46 9.48 1.48 -10.02
CA GLU A 46 9.44 0.10 -10.49
C GLU A 46 8.04 -0.35 -10.94
N LYS A 47 7.01 0.53 -10.87
CA LYS A 47 5.61 0.19 -11.16
C LYS A 47 5.31 -0.43 -12.54
N ASP A 48 6.19 -0.22 -13.51
CA ASP A 48 6.06 -0.76 -14.87
C ASP A 48 7.03 -1.94 -15.12
N ASP A 49 7.78 -2.37 -14.10
CA ASP A 49 8.70 -3.50 -14.13
C ASP A 49 8.04 -4.76 -13.54
N MET A 50 7.76 -5.73 -14.41
CA MET A 50 7.18 -7.01 -14.02
C MET A 50 8.09 -7.89 -13.13
N GLY A 51 9.38 -7.55 -13.01
CA GLY A 51 10.35 -8.25 -12.15
C GLY A 51 10.56 -7.60 -10.79
N ALA A 52 9.90 -6.47 -10.52
CA ALA A 52 10.06 -5.72 -9.28
C ALA A 52 9.56 -6.50 -8.05
N ILE A 53 10.10 -6.15 -6.88
CA ILE A 53 9.66 -6.74 -5.63
C ILE A 53 8.39 -6.02 -5.16
N GLY A 54 7.29 -6.75 -5.14
CA GLY A 54 6.04 -6.31 -4.53
C GLY A 54 6.05 -6.42 -3.00
N LEU A 55 5.18 -5.62 -2.39
CA LEU A 55 4.83 -5.60 -0.97
C LEU A 55 3.36 -5.96 -0.87
N ASP A 56 3.08 -7.12 -0.30
CA ASP A 56 1.72 -7.51 0.06
C ASP A 56 1.50 -7.17 1.54
N LEU A 57 0.55 -6.28 1.79
CA LEU A 57 0.28 -5.70 3.09
C LEU A 57 -1.18 -5.92 3.46
N ASP A 58 -1.44 -6.23 4.72
CA ASP A 58 -2.78 -6.07 5.29
C ASP A 58 -3.03 -4.61 5.72
N GLY A 59 -4.27 -4.33 6.13
CA GLY A 59 -4.68 -3.01 6.58
C GLY A 59 -3.94 -2.51 7.83
N GLU A 60 -3.46 -3.39 8.72
CA GLU A 60 -2.70 -3.00 9.90
C GLU A 60 -1.28 -2.57 9.51
N GLN A 61 -0.60 -3.40 8.70
CA GLN A 61 0.73 -3.13 8.16
C GLN A 61 0.76 -1.83 7.34
N TRP A 62 -0.26 -1.59 6.51
CA TRP A 62 -0.39 -0.33 5.79
C TRP A 62 -0.53 0.87 6.73
N ASN A 63 -1.40 0.78 7.74
CA ASN A 63 -1.58 1.87 8.70
C ASN A 63 -0.32 2.13 9.53
N GLU A 64 0.45 1.10 9.83
CA GLU A 64 1.76 1.26 10.47
C GLU A 64 2.75 2.00 9.56
N LEU A 65 2.86 1.63 8.28
CA LEU A 65 3.71 2.34 7.32
C LEU A 65 3.30 3.82 7.18
N VAL A 66 2.00 4.09 7.05
CA VAL A 66 1.48 5.47 7.02
C VAL A 66 1.90 6.24 8.26
N ARG A 67 1.81 5.64 9.45
CA ARG A 67 2.18 6.28 10.72
C ARG A 67 3.68 6.52 10.84
N LEU A 68 4.51 5.55 10.45
CA LEU A 68 5.96 5.62 10.59
C LEU A 68 6.61 6.59 9.61
N HIS A 69 6.03 6.75 8.43
CA HIS A 69 6.61 7.52 7.32
C HIS A 69 5.82 8.78 6.96
N ASP A 70 4.69 9.03 7.65
CA ASP A 70 3.74 10.10 7.32
C ASP A 70 3.41 10.06 5.81
N LEU A 71 3.03 8.87 5.32
CA LEU A 71 2.76 8.66 3.90
C LEU A 71 1.61 9.57 3.45
N THR A 72 1.79 10.23 2.31
CA THR A 72 0.78 11.08 1.68
C THR A 72 0.64 10.77 0.20
N ALA A 73 -0.60 10.79 -0.31
CA ALA A 73 -0.85 10.58 -1.72
C ALA A 73 -0.23 11.72 -2.55
N GLU A 74 0.49 11.37 -3.60
CA GLU A 74 0.90 12.33 -4.63
C GLU A 74 -0.32 12.76 -5.46
N ALA A 75 -0.34 14.01 -5.91
CA ALA A 75 -1.44 14.63 -6.64
C ALA A 75 -1.41 14.34 -8.15
#